data_AF-A0A094IZS4-F1
#
_entry.id   AF-A0A094IZS4-F1
#
_cell.length_a   1.000
_cell.length_b   1.000
_cell.length_c   1.000
_cell.angle_alpha   90.00
_cell.angle_beta   90.00
_cell.angle_gamma   90.00
#
_symmetry.space_group_name_H-M   'P 1'
#
loop_
_entity.id
_entity.type
_entity.pdbx_description
1 polymer ?
#
loop_
_entity_poly.entity_id
_entity_poly.type
_entity_poly.pdbx_seq_one_letter_code
_entity_poly.pdbx_strand_id
1 'polypeptide(L)'
;MPLTIIVVGAGLAGLSTALALAQNGHRVKIFEQSSFLNEVGAAIHVSPNATRLLRRWRLPLDTLEGVKCTRLRIWNDKEKYLSTPVTTAEIQVKTGNPDDWLLVHRVDLHNILRKAVQNDPATEFLLASKVISVDYEKGSILLADGSRHEADLVIGADGIHLSQHKSDIHTDANAMATLHKLDWLFAIGVIFFCLSIWGIGANDVANSYATSVSSQTLTLIQAGVLATITEFIGAIALGQPVYPVVETVGSWQF
;
A
#
# COMPACT_ATOMS: atom_id res chain seq x y z
N MET A 1 16.78 -9.92 27.46
CA MET A 1 17.08 -8.52 27.85
C MET A 1 16.29 -7.61 26.92
N PRO A 2 15.72 -6.50 27.39
CA PRO A 2 15.00 -5.56 26.52
C PRO A 2 16.00 -4.86 25.59
N LEU A 3 15.79 -4.99 24.27
CA LEU A 3 16.56 -4.30 23.23
C LEU A 3 15.93 -2.95 22.92
N THR A 4 16.75 -2.00 22.45
CA THR A 4 16.32 -0.77 21.80
C THR A 4 16.31 -1.01 20.30
N ILE A 5 15.16 -0.85 19.67
CA ILE A 5 14.95 -1.15 18.25
C ILE A 5 14.44 0.09 17.54
N ILE A 6 15.01 0.39 16.37
CA ILE A 6 14.55 1.46 15.49
C ILE A 6 13.72 0.86 14.36
N VAL A 7 12.56 1.46 14.09
CA VAL A 7 11.71 1.14 12.93
C VAL A 7 11.65 2.39 12.05
N VAL A 8 12.09 2.26 10.80
CA VAL A 8 12.08 3.34 9.80
C VAL A 8 10.84 3.20 8.95
N GLY A 9 9.90 4.14 9.06
CA GLY A 9 8.61 4.14 8.38
C GLY A 9 7.46 3.71 9.29
N ALA A 10 6.38 4.49 9.27
CA ALA A 10 5.17 4.25 10.04
C ALA A 10 3.97 3.89 9.14
N GLY A 11 4.21 3.10 8.09
CA GLY A 11 3.14 2.41 7.37
C GLY A 11 2.52 1.27 8.19
N LEU A 12 1.55 0.55 7.61
CA LEU A 12 0.91 -0.60 8.28
C LEU A 12 1.94 -1.62 8.78
N ALA A 13 2.94 -1.96 7.96
CA ALA A 13 4.00 -2.89 8.33
C ALA A 13 4.86 -2.36 9.49
N GLY A 14 5.31 -1.10 9.42
CA GLY A 14 6.14 -0.49 10.45
C GLY A 14 5.42 -0.39 11.80
N LEU A 15 4.15 0.04 11.79
CA LEU A 15 3.33 0.12 13.00
C LEU A 15 3.02 -1.26 13.58
N SER A 16 2.69 -2.25 12.74
CA SER A 16 2.50 -3.64 13.19
C SER A 16 3.77 -4.22 13.81
N THR A 17 4.93 -4.00 13.20
CA THR A 17 6.22 -4.44 13.73
C THR A 17 6.53 -3.78 15.07
N ALA A 18 6.34 -2.47 15.16
CA ALA A 18 6.59 -1.73 16.39
C ALA A 18 5.70 -2.22 17.54
N LEU A 19 4.41 -2.41 17.28
CA LEU A 19 3.47 -2.94 18.27
C LEU A 19 3.84 -4.37 18.71
N ALA A 20 4.21 -5.24 17.76
CA ALA A 20 4.62 -6.59 18.07
C ALA A 20 5.87 -6.63 18.96
N LEU A 21 6.88 -5.82 18.65
CA LEU A 21 8.12 -5.75 19.42
C LEU A 21 7.90 -5.14 20.82
N ALA A 22 7.10 -4.09 20.91
CA ALA A 22 6.71 -3.47 22.18
C ALA A 22 6.00 -4.47 23.10
N GLN A 23 5.04 -5.23 22.57
CA GLN A 23 4.33 -6.28 23.33
C GLN A 23 5.23 -7.44 23.78
N ASN A 24 6.41 -7.62 23.17
CA ASN A 24 7.41 -8.59 23.60
C ASN A 24 8.46 -7.98 24.56
N GLY A 25 8.25 -6.75 25.04
CA GLY A 25 9.06 -6.10 26.06
C GLY A 25 10.30 -5.38 25.53
N HIS A 26 10.35 -5.05 24.24
CA HIS A 26 11.42 -4.24 23.65
C HIS A 26 11.05 -2.75 23.62
N ARG A 27 12.05 -1.86 23.64
CA ARG A 27 11.83 -0.43 23.45
C ARG A 27 11.93 -0.12 21.96
N VAL A 28 10.92 0.56 21.40
CA VAL A 28 10.85 0.78 19.96
C VAL A 28 10.78 2.27 19.64
N LYS A 29 11.67 2.76 18.80
CA LYS A 29 11.62 4.12 18.25
C LYS A 29 11.19 4.06 16.79
N ILE A 30 10.08 4.68 16.46
CA ILE A 30 9.55 4.73 15.11
C ILE A 30 9.83 6.11 14.52
N PHE A 31 10.48 6.14 13.36
CA PHE A 31 10.77 7.36 12.62
C PHE A 31 9.98 7.39 11.33
N GLU A 32 9.17 8.42 11.14
CA GLU A 32 8.33 8.59 9.96
C GLU A 32 8.60 9.94 9.30
N GLN A 33 8.81 9.93 7.98
CA GLN A 33 9.12 11.13 7.22
C GLN A 33 7.95 12.11 7.11
N SER A 34 6.71 11.62 7.10
CA SER A 34 5.52 12.46 6.98
C SER A 34 5.02 12.95 8.34
N SER A 35 4.19 13.99 8.30
CA SER A 35 3.40 14.47 9.43
C SER A 35 1.97 13.90 9.45
N PHE A 36 1.64 12.97 8.54
CA PHE A 36 0.31 12.38 8.36
C PHE A 36 -0.83 13.40 8.17
N LEU A 37 -0.60 14.47 7.40
CA LEU A 37 -1.58 15.53 7.24
C LEU A 37 -2.76 15.15 6.32
N ASN A 38 -2.61 14.20 5.39
CA ASN A 38 -3.68 13.73 4.50
C ASN A 38 -3.41 12.28 4.07
N GLU A 39 -3.95 11.29 4.77
CA GLU A 39 -3.97 9.92 4.25
C GLU A 39 -5.20 9.73 3.36
N VAL A 40 -4.98 9.51 2.07
CA VAL A 40 -5.98 8.98 1.15
C VAL A 40 -5.73 7.47 1.05
N GLY A 41 -6.72 6.64 1.36
CA GLY A 41 -6.55 5.19 1.36
C GLY A 41 -7.73 4.51 0.69
N ALA A 42 -7.45 3.55 -0.19
CA ALA A 42 -8.48 2.65 -0.69
C ALA A 42 -8.88 1.61 0.37
N ALA A 43 -9.97 0.88 0.11
CA ALA A 43 -10.30 -0.30 0.89
C ALA A 43 -9.19 -1.36 0.75
N ILE A 44 -8.92 -2.09 1.84
CA ILE A 44 -7.96 -3.18 1.89
C ILE A 44 -8.60 -4.44 2.46
N HIS A 45 -8.08 -5.58 1.99
CA HIS A 45 -8.47 -6.90 2.48
C HIS A 45 -7.61 -7.27 3.69
N VAL A 46 -8.25 -7.54 4.82
CA VAL A 46 -7.64 -8.07 6.04
C VAL A 46 -8.13 -9.50 6.21
N SER A 47 -7.36 -10.45 5.71
CA SER A 47 -7.69 -11.88 5.72
C SER A 47 -7.57 -12.50 7.14
N PRO A 48 -8.13 -13.70 7.37
CA PRO A 48 -8.21 -14.33 8.69
C PRO A 48 -6.87 -14.49 9.43
N ASN A 49 -5.77 -14.65 8.69
CA ASN A 49 -4.42 -14.70 9.27
C ASN A 49 -3.99 -13.35 9.88
N ALA A 50 -4.38 -12.23 9.27
CA ALA A 50 -4.08 -10.89 9.76
C ALA A 50 -5.04 -10.47 10.88
N THR A 51 -6.35 -10.68 10.73
CA THR A 51 -7.34 -10.35 11.78
C THR A 51 -7.05 -11.09 13.08
N ARG A 52 -6.63 -12.36 13.01
CA ARG A 52 -6.16 -13.12 14.19
C ARG A 52 -5.04 -12.42 14.96
N LEU A 53 -4.05 -11.88 14.25
CA LEU A 53 -2.93 -11.15 14.86
C LEU A 53 -3.39 -9.83 15.46
N LEU A 54 -4.22 -9.07 14.74
CA LEU A 54 -4.75 -7.79 15.23
C LEU A 54 -5.62 -8.00 16.49
N ARG A 55 -6.41 -9.07 16.55
CA ARG A 55 -7.14 -9.47 17.77
C ARG A 55 -6.21 -9.87 18.91
N ARG A 56 -5.14 -10.62 18.63
CA ARG A 56 -4.12 -10.98 19.63
C ARG A 56 -3.47 -9.72 20.24
N TRP A 57 -3.26 -8.69 19.43
CA TRP A 57 -2.77 -7.38 19.87
C TRP A 57 -3.84 -6.50 20.53
N ARG A 58 -5.06 -7.02 20.72
CA ARG A 58 -6.20 -6.35 21.37
C ARG A 58 -6.61 -5.05 20.70
N LEU A 59 -6.44 -4.97 19.39
CA LEU A 59 -6.90 -3.81 18.63
C LEU A 59 -8.43 -3.81 18.51
N PRO A 60 -9.08 -2.65 18.57
CA PRO A 60 -10.54 -2.53 18.53
C PRO A 60 -11.06 -2.68 17.10
N LEU A 61 -10.99 -3.89 16.53
CA LEU A 61 -11.38 -4.14 15.14
C LEU A 61 -12.84 -3.80 14.84
N ASP A 62 -13.71 -3.84 15.84
CA ASP A 62 -15.12 -3.52 15.69
C ASP A 62 -15.35 -2.04 15.36
N THR A 63 -14.38 -1.15 15.64
CA THR A 63 -14.45 0.28 15.28
C THR A 63 -14.06 0.55 13.83
N LEU A 64 -13.61 -0.46 13.07
CA LEU A 64 -13.24 -0.29 11.67
C LEU A 64 -14.46 -0.29 10.73
N GLU A 65 -15.65 -0.60 11.24
CA GLU A 65 -16.89 -0.74 10.46
C GLU A 65 -16.71 -1.61 9.19
N GLY A 66 -15.83 -2.61 9.29
CA GLY A 66 -15.42 -3.45 8.17
C GLY A 66 -16.51 -4.37 7.67
N VAL A 67 -16.57 -4.57 6.35
CA VAL A 67 -17.50 -5.51 5.73
C VAL A 67 -16.89 -6.91 5.73
N LYS A 68 -17.63 -7.91 6.20
CA LYS A 68 -17.17 -9.31 6.19
C LYS A 68 -17.19 -9.88 4.77
N CYS A 69 -16.04 -10.37 4.30
CA CYS A 69 -15.93 -11.10 3.04
C CYS A 69 -16.42 -12.54 3.22
N THR A 70 -17.63 -12.85 2.76
CA THR A 70 -18.14 -14.23 2.81
C THR A 70 -17.71 -15.07 1.60
N ARG A 71 -17.51 -14.42 0.44
CA ARG A 71 -17.30 -15.07 -0.85
C ARG A 71 -16.48 -14.17 -1.77
N LEU A 72 -15.48 -14.76 -2.45
CA LEU A 72 -14.78 -14.13 -3.56
C LEU A 72 -15.39 -14.60 -4.87
N ARG A 73 -15.56 -13.66 -5.79
CA ARG A 73 -16.09 -13.89 -7.13
C ARG A 73 -15.09 -13.38 -8.14
N ILE A 74 -14.70 -14.25 -9.07
CA ILE A 74 -13.74 -13.96 -10.12
C ILE A 74 -14.45 -14.17 -11.45
N TRP A 75 -14.39 -13.18 -12.32
CA TRP A 75 -14.88 -13.23 -13.69
C TRP A 75 -13.69 -13.20 -14.63
N ASN A 76 -13.75 -13.98 -15.70
CA ASN A 76 -12.89 -13.76 -16.85
C ASN A 76 -13.58 -12.89 -17.90
N ASP A 77 -12.84 -12.53 -18.94
CA ASP A 77 -13.25 -11.80 -20.13
C ASP A 77 -14.41 -12.45 -20.92
N LYS A 78 -14.71 -13.73 -20.65
CA LYS A 78 -15.77 -14.52 -21.29
C LYS A 78 -16.94 -14.81 -20.36
N GLU A 79 -17.10 -14.01 -19.30
CA GLU A 79 -18.14 -14.14 -18.27
C GLU A 79 -18.15 -15.50 -17.53
N LYS A 80 -17.08 -16.28 -17.63
CA LYS A 80 -16.91 -17.51 -16.86
C LYS A 80 -16.68 -17.12 -15.41
N TYR A 81 -17.61 -17.59 -14.58
CA TYR A 81 -17.69 -17.27 -13.18
C TYR A 81 -17.02 -18.35 -12.32
N LEU A 82 -16.08 -17.93 -11.47
CA LEU A 82 -15.58 -18.74 -10.36
C LEU A 82 -16.01 -18.07 -9.06
N SER A 83 -16.70 -18.83 -8.22
CA SER A 83 -17.10 -18.40 -6.89
C SER A 83 -16.51 -19.32 -5.84
N THR A 84 -15.69 -18.74 -4.98
CA THR A 84 -15.10 -19.45 -3.87
C THR A 84 -15.62 -18.85 -2.57
N PRO A 85 -16.40 -19.60 -1.76
CA PRO A 85 -16.64 -19.19 -0.39
C PRO A 85 -15.29 -19.07 0.31
N VAL A 86 -15.08 -18.00 1.07
CA VAL A 86 -13.79 -17.74 1.74
C VAL A 86 -13.91 -17.67 3.25
N THR A 87 -15.00 -17.12 3.76
CA THR A 87 -15.22 -17.01 5.20
C THR A 87 -16.68 -17.29 5.50
N THR A 88 -17.03 -18.57 5.39
CA THR A 88 -18.30 -19.12 5.86
C THR A 88 -18.06 -19.91 7.15
N ALA A 89 -19.09 -20.07 7.98
CA ALA A 89 -19.00 -20.88 9.19
C ALA A 89 -18.45 -22.29 8.90
N GLU A 90 -18.85 -22.89 7.78
CA GLU A 90 -18.35 -24.19 7.32
C GLU A 90 -16.85 -24.20 7.02
N ILE A 91 -16.32 -23.15 6.38
CA ILE A 91 -14.89 -23.03 6.09
C ILE A 91 -14.13 -22.78 7.38
N GLN A 92 -14.61 -21.90 8.24
CA GLN A 92 -13.96 -21.61 9.52
C GLN A 92 -13.85 -22.86 10.41
N VAL A 93 -14.89 -23.72 10.42
CA VAL A 93 -14.86 -25.04 11.06
C VAL A 93 -13.83 -25.96 10.39
N LYS A 94 -13.82 -26.05 9.05
CA LYS A 94 -12.87 -26.91 8.31
C LYS A 94 -11.41 -26.47 8.47
N THR A 95 -11.14 -25.17 8.48
CA THR A 95 -9.79 -24.62 8.58
C THR A 95 -9.33 -24.42 10.01
N GLY A 96 -10.21 -24.62 11.00
CA GLY A 96 -9.93 -24.35 12.41
C GLY A 96 -9.58 -22.88 12.70
N ASN A 97 -10.01 -21.96 11.84
CA ASN A 97 -9.73 -20.53 11.97
C ASN A 97 -11.05 -19.77 12.09
N PRO A 98 -11.42 -19.29 13.29
CA PRO A 98 -12.68 -18.60 13.52
C PRO A 98 -12.63 -17.12 13.09
N ASP A 99 -11.47 -16.61 12.68
CA ASP A 99 -11.31 -15.19 12.39
C ASP A 99 -11.97 -14.78 11.06
N ASP A 100 -12.52 -13.56 11.05
CA ASP A 100 -13.21 -13.00 9.89
C ASP A 100 -12.20 -12.50 8.85
N TRP A 101 -12.59 -12.54 7.57
CA TRP A 101 -11.96 -11.73 6.52
C TRP A 101 -12.71 -10.41 6.43
N LEU A 102 -12.05 -9.29 6.71
CA LEU A 102 -12.64 -7.96 6.70
C LEU A 102 -12.17 -7.15 5.50
N LEU A 103 -13.07 -6.41 4.87
CA LEU A 103 -12.75 -5.30 3.97
C LEU A 103 -12.92 -4.01 4.75
N VAL A 104 -11.84 -3.26 4.92
CA VAL A 104 -11.79 -2.05 5.75
C VAL A 104 -11.14 -0.91 4.99
N HIS A 105 -11.43 0.33 5.37
CA HIS A 105 -10.68 1.47 4.86
C HIS A 105 -9.25 1.45 5.40
N ARG A 106 -8.24 1.60 4.53
CA ARG A 106 -6.82 1.52 4.95
C ARG A 106 -6.47 2.53 6.04
N VAL A 107 -7.02 3.73 5.94
CA VAL A 107 -6.79 4.84 6.88
C VAL A 107 -7.27 4.47 8.28
N ASP A 108 -8.40 3.76 8.40
CA ASP A 108 -8.93 3.38 9.71
C ASP A 108 -8.08 2.29 10.35
N LEU A 109 -7.64 1.30 9.57
CA LEU A 109 -6.70 0.27 10.06
C LEU A 109 -5.38 0.90 10.50
N HIS A 110 -4.86 1.86 9.73
CA HIS A 110 -3.66 2.60 10.10
C HIS A 110 -3.85 3.38 11.40
N ASN A 111 -4.95 4.12 11.52
CA ASN A 111 -5.27 4.92 12.70
C ASN A 111 -5.36 4.09 13.97
N ILE A 112 -5.98 2.91 13.94
CA ILE A 112 -6.05 2.06 15.15
C ILE A 112 -4.67 1.55 15.56
N LEU A 113 -3.81 1.20 14.58
CA LEU A 113 -2.44 0.75 14.85
C LEU A 113 -1.60 1.91 15.40
N ARG A 114 -1.71 3.09 14.78
CA ARG A 114 -1.02 4.30 15.20
C ARG A 114 -1.39 4.67 16.63
N LYS A 115 -2.68 4.70 16.96
CA LYS A 115 -3.15 4.97 18.34
C LYS A 115 -2.63 3.94 19.32
N ALA A 116 -2.63 2.65 18.96
CA ALA A 116 -2.12 1.59 19.81
C ALA A 116 -0.62 1.75 20.12
N VAL A 117 0.18 2.07 19.10
CA VAL A 117 1.61 2.39 19.27
C VAL A 117 1.75 3.64 20.14
N GLN A 118 1.13 4.76 19.81
CA GLN A 118 1.25 6.01 20.57
C GLN A 118 0.87 5.89 22.05
N ASN A 119 -0.04 4.98 22.40
CA ASN A 119 -0.45 4.74 23.78
C ASN A 119 0.42 3.71 24.52
N ASP A 120 1.33 3.02 23.83
CA ASP A 120 2.23 2.04 24.42
C ASP A 120 3.49 2.73 24.97
N PRO A 121 3.76 2.66 26.29
CA PRO A 121 4.90 3.34 26.93
C PRO A 121 6.26 2.80 26.51
N ALA A 122 6.33 1.62 25.87
CA ALA A 122 7.56 1.08 25.33
C ALA A 122 7.94 1.67 23.97
N THR A 123 7.06 2.48 23.36
CA THR A 123 7.28 3.06 22.04
C THR A 123 7.48 4.57 22.07
N GLU A 124 8.30 5.06 21.15
CA GLU A 124 8.54 6.47 20.90
C GLU A 124 8.22 6.76 19.43
N PHE A 125 7.27 7.66 19.17
CA PHE A 125 6.74 7.92 17.83
C PHE A 125 7.18 9.29 17.32
N LEU A 126 8.14 9.32 16.39
CA LEU A 126 8.73 10.55 15.84
C LEU A 126 8.27 10.79 14.40
N LEU A 127 7.49 11.85 14.20
CA LEU A 127 7.01 12.31 12.90
C LEU A 127 7.96 13.34 12.28
N ALA A 128 7.76 13.66 11.00
CA ALA A 128 8.59 14.60 10.25
C ALA A 128 10.10 14.26 10.33
N SER A 129 10.42 13.00 10.57
CA SER A 129 11.74 12.48 10.88
C SER A 129 12.20 11.60 9.74
N LYS A 130 12.65 12.25 8.65
CA LYS A 130 13.12 11.54 7.46
C LYS A 130 14.51 10.95 7.72
N VAL A 131 14.60 9.62 7.66
CA VAL A 131 15.88 8.89 7.65
C VAL A 131 16.50 9.00 6.27
N ILE A 132 17.78 9.38 6.21
CA ILE A 132 18.53 9.53 4.96
C ILE A 132 19.66 8.50 4.80
N SER A 133 20.12 7.88 5.89
CA SER A 133 21.07 6.77 5.84
C SER A 133 20.99 5.89 7.09
N VAL A 134 21.36 4.62 6.94
CA VAL A 134 21.53 3.63 8.02
C VAL A 134 22.97 3.12 7.97
N ASP A 135 23.61 3.07 9.12
CA ASP A 135 24.92 2.42 9.34
C ASP A 135 24.67 1.06 10.00
N TYR A 136 24.82 0.00 9.20
CA TYR A 136 24.50 -1.37 9.59
C TYR A 136 25.48 -1.96 10.61
N GLU A 137 26.74 -1.53 10.57
CA GLU A 137 27.79 -2.02 11.47
C GLU A 137 27.59 -1.48 12.90
N LYS A 138 27.13 -0.22 12.99
CA LYS A 138 26.90 0.44 14.28
C LYS A 138 25.44 0.39 14.75
N GLY A 139 24.51 -0.10 13.93
CA GLY A 139 23.09 -0.10 14.26
C GLY A 139 22.52 1.30 14.44
N SER A 140 22.88 2.24 13.55
CA SER A 140 22.49 3.64 13.70
C SER A 140 21.83 4.22 12.45
N ILE A 141 21.05 5.28 12.64
CA ILE A 141 20.41 6.04 11.56
C ILE A 141 20.83 7.50 11.59
N LEU A 142 20.85 8.13 10.42
CA LEU A 142 21.02 9.57 10.24
C LEU A 142 19.71 10.16 9.71
N LEU A 143 19.22 11.20 10.37
CA LEU A 143 18.06 11.95 9.93
C LEU A 143 18.46 13.12 9.02
N ALA A 144 17.50 13.63 8.25
CA ALA A 144 17.68 14.75 7.34
C ALA A 144 18.09 16.06 8.05
N ASP A 145 17.79 16.20 9.34
CA ASP A 145 18.21 17.34 10.17
C ASP A 145 19.66 17.21 10.70
N GLY A 146 20.33 16.10 10.41
CA GLY A 146 21.69 15.79 10.84
C GLY A 146 21.79 15.06 12.18
N SER A 147 20.67 14.81 12.87
CA SER A 147 20.67 14.05 14.11
C SER A 147 20.90 12.56 13.87
N ARG A 148 21.54 11.90 14.86
CA ARG A 148 21.90 10.48 14.80
C ARG A 148 21.26 9.71 15.95
N HIS A 149 20.74 8.53 15.66
CA HIS A 149 20.15 7.64 16.66
C HIS A 149 20.76 6.24 16.54
N GLU A 150 21.07 5.62 17.67
CA GLU A 150 21.66 4.28 17.77
C GLU A 150 20.67 3.30 18.41
N ALA A 151 20.77 2.03 18.01
CA ALA A 151 19.91 0.94 18.46
C ALA A 151 20.61 -0.41 18.31
N ASP A 152 20.09 -1.42 19.01
CA ASP A 152 20.56 -2.80 18.90
C ASP A 152 20.11 -3.46 17.57
N LEU A 153 19.03 -2.94 16.98
CA LEU A 153 18.47 -3.40 15.71
C LEU A 153 17.78 -2.24 14.99
N VAL A 154 17.97 -2.17 13.66
CA VAL A 154 17.24 -1.25 12.78
C VAL A 154 16.40 -2.06 11.80
N ILE A 155 15.12 -1.73 11.69
CA ILE A 155 14.16 -2.35 10.79
C ILE A 155 13.70 -1.32 9.75
N GLY A 156 13.95 -1.60 8.48
CA GLY A 156 13.42 -0.83 7.36
C GLY A 156 11.98 -1.23 7.03
N ALA A 157 11.05 -0.28 7.14
CA ALA A 157 9.62 -0.41 6.84
C ALA A 157 9.09 0.83 6.09
N ASP A 158 9.93 1.45 5.26
CA ASP A 158 9.73 2.70 4.51
C ASP A 158 8.94 2.53 3.20
N GLY A 159 8.53 1.30 2.89
CA GLY A 159 7.63 0.98 1.78
C GLY A 159 8.34 0.53 0.50
N ILE A 160 7.61 0.47 -0.61
CA ILE A 160 8.13 -0.02 -1.91
C ILE A 160 9.18 0.91 -2.51
N HIS A 161 9.15 2.18 -2.12
CA HIS A 161 10.21 3.12 -2.42
C HIS A 161 11.29 2.89 -1.38
N LEU A 162 12.13 1.90 -1.66
CA LEU A 162 13.49 1.80 -1.12
C LEU A 162 14.31 2.99 -1.62
N SER A 163 13.83 4.20 -1.33
CA SER A 163 14.58 5.41 -1.57
C SER A 163 15.65 5.44 -0.49
N GLN A 164 16.89 5.32 -0.93
CA GLN A 164 18.13 5.82 -0.30
C GLN A 164 19.09 4.80 0.31
N HIS A 165 18.74 3.51 0.45
CA HIS A 165 19.70 2.45 0.83
C HIS A 165 20.32 1.74 -0.38
N LYS A 166 20.72 2.53 -1.38
CA LYS A 166 21.44 2.04 -2.57
C LYS A 166 22.90 1.67 -2.28
N SER A 167 23.38 1.83 -1.04
CA SER A 167 24.78 1.58 -0.71
C SER A 167 25.15 0.09 -0.77
N ASP A 168 24.26 -0.85 -0.45
CA ASP A 168 24.70 -2.22 -0.16
C ASP A 168 23.85 -3.38 -0.71
N ILE A 169 22.81 -3.12 -1.52
CA ILE A 169 22.42 -4.17 -2.48
C ILE A 169 23.55 -4.20 -3.50
N HIS A 170 24.35 -5.28 -3.48
CA HIS A 170 25.40 -5.58 -4.45
C HIS A 170 24.80 -5.58 -5.87
N THR A 171 24.56 -4.37 -6.39
CA THR A 171 24.01 -4.15 -7.70
C THR A 171 25.25 -4.18 -8.57
N ASP A 172 25.64 -5.40 -8.94
CA ASP A 172 26.71 -5.62 -9.90
C ASP A 172 26.51 -4.62 -11.05
N ALA A 173 27.57 -3.90 -11.45
CA ALA A 173 27.53 -3.02 -12.61
C ALA A 173 27.03 -3.76 -13.87
N ASN A 174 27.17 -5.10 -13.88
CA ASN A 174 26.59 -6.00 -14.87
C ASN A 174 25.06 -6.03 -14.86
N ALA A 175 24.38 -5.88 -13.71
CA ALA A 175 22.92 -5.85 -13.62
C ALA A 175 22.33 -4.57 -14.27
N MET A 176 22.95 -3.41 -14.05
CA MET A 176 22.55 -2.15 -14.73
C MET A 176 22.81 -2.19 -16.24
N ALA A 177 23.92 -2.80 -16.68
CA ALA A 177 24.18 -3.04 -18.10
C ALA A 177 23.22 -4.07 -18.72
N THR A 178 22.72 -5.03 -17.94
CA THR A 178 21.74 -6.03 -18.36
C THR A 178 20.33 -5.44 -18.44
N LEU A 179 19.98 -4.48 -17.57
CA LEU A 179 18.72 -3.73 -17.63
C LEU A 179 18.58 -2.95 -18.94
N HIS A 180 19.63 -2.24 -19.37
CA HIS A 180 19.63 -1.56 -20.67
C HIS A 180 19.47 -2.51 -21.87
N LYS A 181 19.93 -3.76 -21.75
CA LYS A 181 19.68 -4.81 -22.76
C LYS A 181 18.22 -5.24 -22.86
N LEU A 182 17.36 -4.86 -21.92
CA LEU A 182 15.94 -5.21 -21.85
C LEU A 182 15.02 -4.01 -22.12
N ASP A 183 15.55 -2.80 -22.35
CA ASP A 183 14.77 -1.59 -22.64
C ASP A 183 13.82 -1.77 -23.84
N TRP A 184 14.19 -2.62 -24.81
CA TRP A 184 13.34 -2.94 -25.95
C TRP A 184 12.12 -3.79 -25.57
N LEU A 185 12.22 -4.67 -24.56
CA LEU A 185 11.07 -5.40 -24.01
C LEU A 185 10.14 -4.45 -23.26
N PHE A 186 10.70 -3.45 -22.58
CA PHE A 186 9.91 -2.38 -21.97
C PHE A 186 9.18 -1.56 -23.03
N ALA A 187 9.86 -1.16 -24.12
CA ALA A 187 9.23 -0.45 -25.24
C ALA A 187 8.11 -1.27 -25.90
N ILE A 188 8.33 -2.57 -26.13
CA ILE A 188 7.30 -3.49 -26.63
C ILE A 188 6.15 -3.61 -25.64
N GLY A 189 6.44 -3.74 -24.34
CA GLY A 189 5.44 -3.78 -23.27
C GLY A 189 4.57 -2.52 -23.23
N VAL A 190 5.17 -1.33 -23.42
CA VAL A 190 4.46 -0.06 -23.52
C VAL A 190 3.56 -0.03 -24.77
N ILE A 191 4.04 -0.53 -25.91
CA ILE A 191 3.22 -0.61 -27.13
C ILE A 191 2.02 -1.54 -26.92
N PHE A 192 2.22 -2.74 -26.36
CA PHE A 192 1.11 -3.65 -26.05
C PHE A 192 0.17 -3.10 -24.98
N PHE A 193 0.69 -2.36 -24.01
CA PHE A 193 -0.13 -1.65 -23.03
C PHE A 193 -1.00 -0.58 -23.70
N CYS A 194 -0.44 0.25 -24.57
CA CYS A 194 -1.19 1.23 -25.35
C CYS A 194 -2.24 0.57 -26.27
N LEU A 195 -1.92 -0.57 -26.87
CA LEU A 195 -2.87 -1.37 -27.66
C LEU A 195 -3.95 -2.03 -26.78
N SER A 196 -3.64 -2.36 -25.51
CA SER A 196 -4.60 -2.94 -24.56
C SER A 196 -5.52 -1.90 -23.92
N ILE A 197 -5.11 -0.63 -23.87
CA ILE A 197 -5.94 0.52 -23.48
C ILE A 197 -6.95 0.87 -24.58
N TRP A 198 -6.75 0.35 -25.80
CA TRP A 198 -7.65 0.55 -26.93
C TRP A 198 -9.02 -0.13 -26.65
N GLY A 199 -9.96 0.63 -26.09
CA GLY A 199 -11.34 0.21 -25.88
C GLY A 199 -11.88 0.29 -24.45
N ILE A 200 -11.13 0.85 -23.50
CA ILE A 200 -11.56 0.91 -22.09
C ILE A 200 -11.70 2.39 -21.66
N GLY A 201 -12.89 2.77 -21.20
CA GLY A 201 -13.33 4.15 -21.01
C GLY A 201 -12.64 4.94 -19.88
N ALA A 202 -13.11 6.18 -19.68
CA ALA A 202 -12.51 7.20 -18.80
C ALA A 202 -12.22 6.77 -17.35
N ASN A 203 -12.99 5.83 -16.79
CA ASN A 203 -12.80 5.31 -15.44
C ASN A 203 -11.48 4.51 -15.31
N ASP A 204 -11.08 3.80 -16.36
CA ASP A 204 -9.91 2.94 -16.33
C ASP A 204 -8.61 3.70 -16.63
N VAL A 205 -8.70 4.83 -17.35
CA VAL A 205 -7.61 5.81 -17.46
C VAL A 205 -7.27 6.38 -16.09
N ALA A 206 -8.26 6.79 -15.30
CA ALA A 206 -8.05 7.29 -13.94
C ALA A 206 -7.42 6.23 -13.02
N ASN A 207 -7.89 4.97 -13.09
CA ASN A 207 -7.31 3.87 -12.32
C ASN A 207 -5.87 3.52 -12.76
N SER A 208 -5.53 3.65 -14.05
CA SER A 208 -4.19 3.35 -14.55
C SER A 208 -3.12 4.31 -14.03
N TYR A 209 -3.48 5.58 -13.81
CA TYR A 209 -2.56 6.58 -13.24
C TYR A 209 -2.52 6.56 -11.71
N ALA A 210 -3.48 5.92 -11.04
CA ALA A 210 -3.54 5.87 -9.58
C ALA A 210 -2.27 5.24 -8.97
N THR A 211 -1.73 4.18 -9.58
CA THR A 211 -0.48 3.56 -9.13
C THR A 211 0.72 4.48 -9.34
N SER A 212 0.79 5.22 -10.44
CA SER A 212 1.88 6.17 -10.73
C SER A 212 1.87 7.42 -9.83
N VAL A 213 0.68 7.87 -9.42
CA VAL A 213 0.53 8.95 -8.43
C VAL A 213 0.86 8.45 -7.03
N SER A 214 0.40 7.24 -6.69
CA SER A 214 0.76 6.57 -5.44
C SER A 214 2.27 6.33 -5.34
N SER A 215 2.94 6.08 -6.47
CA SER A 215 4.38 5.87 -6.53
C SER A 215 5.21 7.16 -6.64
N GLN A 216 4.56 8.33 -6.53
CA GLN A 216 5.14 9.67 -6.71
C GLN A 216 5.96 9.84 -7.99
N THR A 217 5.73 8.98 -8.99
CA THR A 217 6.39 9.07 -10.31
C THR A 217 5.72 10.17 -11.14
N LEU A 218 4.44 10.45 -10.87
CA LEU A 218 3.69 11.59 -11.40
C LEU A 218 3.01 12.32 -10.23
N THR A 219 2.97 13.63 -10.29
CA THR A 219 2.11 14.43 -9.39
C THR A 219 0.64 14.30 -9.81
N LEU A 220 -0.29 14.57 -8.89
CA LEU A 220 -1.73 14.51 -9.18
C LEU A 220 -2.14 15.44 -10.34
N ILE A 221 -1.52 16.62 -10.41
CA ILE A 221 -1.76 17.58 -11.51
C ILE A 221 -1.23 17.03 -12.84
N GLN A 222 -0.01 16.45 -12.85
CA GLN A 222 0.56 15.85 -14.05
C GLN A 222 -0.26 14.66 -14.54
N ALA A 223 -0.72 13.79 -13.63
CA ALA A 223 -1.61 12.69 -13.95
C ALA A 223 -2.95 13.20 -14.51
N GLY A 224 -3.52 14.26 -13.94
CA GLY A 224 -4.74 14.90 -14.45
C GLY A 224 -4.59 15.42 -15.87
N VAL A 225 -3.49 16.15 -16.17
CA VAL A 225 -3.22 16.67 -17.52
C VAL A 225 -3.05 15.53 -18.54
N LEU A 226 -2.29 14.49 -18.18
CA LEU A 226 -2.09 13.32 -19.04
C LEU A 226 -3.40 12.55 -19.27
N ALA A 227 -4.24 12.40 -18.25
CA ALA A 227 -5.55 11.78 -18.37
C ALA A 227 -6.47 12.58 -19.32
N THR A 228 -6.52 13.91 -19.21
CA THR A 228 -7.32 14.75 -20.12
C THR A 228 -6.85 14.65 -21.57
N ILE A 229 -5.53 14.65 -21.81
CA ILE A 229 -4.97 14.52 -23.16
C ILE A 229 -5.30 13.15 -23.75
N THR A 230 -5.09 12.08 -22.99
CA THR A 230 -5.34 10.70 -23.45
C THR A 230 -6.84 10.45 -23.68
N GLU A 231 -7.70 11.00 -22.83
CA GLU A 231 -9.16 10.95 -23.00
C GLU A 231 -9.62 11.73 -24.24
N PHE A 232 -9.13 12.97 -24.43
CA PHE A 232 -9.53 13.81 -25.57
C PHE A 232 -9.07 13.25 -26.90
N ILE A 233 -7.82 12.78 -26.99
CA ILE A 233 -7.29 12.14 -28.20
C ILE A 233 -8.02 10.82 -28.47
N GLY A 234 -8.30 10.03 -27.42
CA GLY A 234 -9.09 8.81 -27.54
C GLY A 234 -10.49 9.07 -28.08
N ALA A 235 -11.18 10.10 -27.57
CA ALA A 235 -12.51 10.49 -28.02
C ALA A 235 -12.53 10.95 -29.49
N ILE A 236 -11.55 11.77 -29.91
CA ILE A 236 -11.45 12.25 -31.31
C ILE A 236 -11.16 11.10 -32.27
N ALA A 237 -10.24 10.20 -31.92
CA ALA A 237 -9.82 9.11 -32.80
C ALA A 237 -10.91 8.03 -33.00
N LEU A 238 -11.82 7.86 -32.02
CA LEU A 238 -12.88 6.85 -32.06
C LEU A 238 -14.15 7.31 -32.81
N GLY A 239 -14.26 8.61 -33.14
CA GLY A 239 -15.41 9.15 -33.87
C GLY A 239 -16.77 8.95 -33.19
N GLN A 240 -16.78 8.61 -31.90
CA GLN A 240 -18.00 8.43 -31.12
C GLN A 240 -18.48 9.81 -30.61
N PRO A 241 -19.78 10.13 -30.71
CA PRO A 241 -20.30 11.29 -29.98
C PRO A 241 -20.07 11.05 -28.48
N VAL A 242 -19.60 12.08 -27.78
CA VAL A 242 -19.29 12.06 -26.33
C VAL A 242 -20.57 11.95 -25.45
N TYR A 243 -21.67 11.44 -25.99
CA TYR A 243 -22.95 11.21 -25.32
C TYR A 243 -23.40 9.77 -25.63
N PRO A 244 -23.42 8.88 -24.62
CA PRO A 244 -24.50 8.92 -23.62
C PRO A 244 -24.05 8.59 -22.18
N VAL A 245 -22.94 9.15 -21.70
CA VAL A 245 -22.51 8.95 -20.29
C VAL A 245 -23.40 9.73 -19.28
N VAL A 246 -24.26 10.62 -19.77
CA VAL A 246 -25.15 11.46 -18.93
C VAL A 246 -26.54 10.85 -18.71
N GLU A 247 -26.97 9.85 -19.50
CA GLU A 247 -28.32 9.26 -19.35
C GLU A 247 -28.42 8.17 -18.28
N THR A 248 -27.33 7.53 -17.88
CA THR A 248 -27.33 6.49 -16.84
C THR A 248 -27.47 7.02 -15.40
N VAL A 249 -27.51 8.35 -15.21
CA VAL A 249 -27.80 8.99 -13.92
C VAL A 249 -29.31 9.22 -13.74
N GLY A 250 -30.12 9.09 -14.79
CA GLY A 250 -31.56 9.35 -14.77
C GLY A 250 -32.46 8.16 -14.44
N SER A 251 -31.93 6.93 -14.34
CA SER A 251 -32.75 5.71 -14.12
C SER A 251 -32.68 5.12 -12.72
N TRP A 252 -32.11 5.84 -11.75
CA TRP A 252 -32.27 5.50 -10.34
C TRP A 252 -33.59 6.08 -9.84
N GLN A 253 -34.68 5.33 -10.03
CA GLN A 253 -35.91 5.56 -9.30
C GLN A 253 -35.72 5.15 -7.84
N PHE A 254 -35.97 6.10 -6.93
CA PHE A 254 -36.20 5.84 -5.51
C PHE A 254 -37.44 4.97 -5.30
#